data_AF-A0A952CRN7-F1
#
_entry.id   AF-A0A952CRN7-F1
#
_cell.length_a   1.000
_cell.length_b   1.000
_cell.length_c   1.000
_cell.angle_alpha   90.00
_cell.angle_beta   90.00
_cell.angle_gamma   90.00
#
_symmetry.space_group_name_H-M   'P 1'
#
loop_
_entity.id
_entity.type
_entity.pdbx_description
1 polymer ?
#
loop_
_entity_poly.entity_id
_entity_poly.type
_entity_poly.pdbx_seq_one_letter_code
_entity_poly.pdbx_strand_id
1 'polypeptide(L)'
;MAVIVLSLFFCTSFSASAQVGTINYKGNVLEVKNMADTTEVLDPITMETLWEIRNPNPIPLKLNNMNIYADNEVEQRPSATGEVVRKYLIQQISGQVKADGEYRLMLDNIIISDKGKIVYHNFNGLEKKTTITTNHSAPGDTPARVSQTNRWKETDKKLSASLANQIEKAIDKAPTYKPAMVYNQPVPCQLDTKELQRPFTIKGGMVQY
;
A
#
# COMPACT_ATOMS: atom_id res chain seq x y z
N MET A 1 -48.76 0.99 -9.78
CA MET A 1 -47.28 1.05 -9.91
C MET A 1 -46.70 0.72 -8.56
N ALA A 2 -46.03 -0.44 -8.43
CA ALA A 2 -45.39 -0.85 -7.19
C ALA A 2 -43.94 -0.37 -7.20
N VAL A 3 -43.55 0.40 -6.17
CA VAL A 3 -42.17 0.81 -5.92
C VAL A 3 -41.52 -0.31 -5.11
N ILE A 4 -40.59 -1.05 -5.71
CA ILE A 4 -39.76 -2.02 -4.99
C ILE A 4 -38.60 -1.24 -4.38
N VAL A 5 -38.62 -1.09 -3.05
CA VAL A 5 -37.49 -0.59 -2.27
C VAL A 5 -36.49 -1.74 -2.13
N LEU A 6 -35.37 -1.63 -2.85
CA LEU A 6 -34.27 -2.58 -2.75
C LEU A 6 -33.47 -2.28 -1.47
N SER A 7 -33.85 -2.92 -0.38
CA SER A 7 -33.11 -2.86 0.89
C SER A 7 -31.88 -3.76 0.79
N LEU A 8 -30.69 -3.17 0.71
CA LEU A 8 -29.43 -3.90 0.88
C LEU A 8 -29.31 -4.31 2.35
N PHE A 9 -29.41 -5.61 2.62
CA PHE A 9 -29.13 -6.18 3.94
C PHE A 9 -27.62 -6.37 4.09
N PHE A 10 -27.00 -5.63 5.00
CA PHE A 10 -25.63 -5.89 5.45
C PHE A 10 -25.69 -6.97 6.55
N CYS A 11 -25.37 -8.22 6.21
CA CYS A 11 -25.12 -9.24 7.23
C CYS A 11 -23.63 -9.17 7.60
N THR A 12 -23.29 -8.42 8.66
CA THR A 12 -21.93 -8.43 9.19
C THR A 12 -21.77 -9.63 10.12
N SER A 13 -21.37 -10.78 9.58
CA SER A 13 -20.92 -11.91 10.40
C SER A 13 -19.50 -11.61 10.91
N PHE A 14 -19.40 -10.88 12.02
CA PHE A 14 -18.11 -10.56 12.65
C PHE A 14 -17.63 -11.78 13.46
N SER A 15 -16.74 -12.59 12.90
CA SER A 15 -16.02 -13.61 13.67
C SER A 15 -14.61 -13.76 13.11
N ALA A 16 -13.74 -12.82 13.46
CA ALA A 16 -12.32 -12.89 13.14
C ALA A 16 -11.50 -12.82 14.44
N SER A 17 -11.22 -14.00 15.01
CA SER A 17 -10.05 -14.15 15.88
C SER A 17 -8.82 -13.77 15.06
N ALA A 18 -8.07 -12.76 15.48
CA ALA A 18 -6.82 -12.39 14.82
C ALA A 18 -5.83 -13.57 14.96
N GLN A 19 -5.63 -14.32 13.87
CA GLN A 19 -4.70 -15.43 13.88
C GLN A 19 -3.27 -14.89 13.72
N VAL A 20 -2.39 -15.27 14.64
CA VAL A 20 -0.95 -15.04 14.48
C VAL A 20 -0.42 -16.10 13.53
N GLY A 21 0.20 -15.66 12.44
CA GLY A 21 0.82 -16.50 11.43
C GLY A 21 2.33 -16.29 11.36
N THR A 22 2.98 -17.09 10.51
CA THR A 22 4.41 -16.96 10.25
C THR A 22 4.65 -16.88 8.75
N ILE A 23 5.50 -15.95 8.32
CA ILE A 23 5.93 -15.79 6.93
C ILE A 23 7.44 -15.98 6.85
N ASN A 24 7.89 -16.83 5.92
CA ASN A 24 9.30 -16.92 5.56
C ASN A 24 9.57 -16.02 4.37
N TYR A 25 10.43 -15.02 4.54
CA TYR A 25 10.75 -14.04 3.50
C TYR A 25 12.26 -13.78 3.44
N LYS A 26 12.89 -14.13 2.31
CA LYS A 26 14.34 -13.98 2.06
C LYS A 26 15.22 -14.49 3.21
N GLY A 27 14.86 -15.65 3.77
CA GLY A 27 15.58 -16.28 4.89
C GLY A 27 15.29 -15.67 6.28
N ASN A 28 14.39 -14.69 6.37
CA ASN A 28 13.88 -14.18 7.63
C ASN A 28 12.53 -14.82 7.97
N VAL A 29 12.27 -14.96 9.25
CA VAL A 29 11.00 -15.44 9.80
C VAL A 29 10.26 -14.26 10.39
N LEU A 30 9.10 -13.93 9.83
CA LEU A 30 8.22 -12.90 10.38
C LEU A 30 7.06 -13.55 11.13
N GLU A 31 6.85 -13.13 12.38
CA GLU A 31 5.59 -13.34 13.07
C GLU A 31 4.66 -12.22 12.66
N VAL A 32 3.48 -12.55 12.15
CA VAL A 32 2.54 -11.57 11.61
C VAL A 32 1.15 -11.75 12.20
N LYS A 33 0.44 -10.63 12.38
CA LYS A 33 -0.98 -10.65 12.67
C LYS A 33 -1.72 -10.69 11.34
N ASN A 34 -2.36 -11.82 11.05
CA ASN A 34 -3.28 -11.91 9.93
C ASN A 34 -4.57 -11.20 10.33
N MET A 35 -4.90 -10.14 9.60
CA MET A 35 -6.24 -9.55 9.68
C MET A 35 -7.12 -10.31 8.70
N ALA A 36 -8.02 -11.15 9.23
CA ALA A 36 -9.07 -11.78 8.44
C ALA A 36 -10.18 -10.75 8.17
N ASP A 37 -9.85 -9.67 7.46
CA ASP A 37 -10.87 -8.81 6.88
C ASP A 37 -11.14 -9.34 5.48
N THR A 38 -11.86 -10.47 5.43
CA THR A 38 -12.60 -10.86 4.23
C THR A 38 -13.98 -10.24 4.35
N THR A 39 -14.26 -9.18 3.58
CA THR A 39 -15.65 -8.71 3.43
C THR A 39 -16.25 -9.35 2.20
N GLU A 40 -17.22 -10.23 2.40
CA GLU A 40 -18.01 -10.81 1.32
C GLU A 40 -19.24 -9.92 1.09
N VAL A 41 -19.41 -9.43 -0.13
CA VAL A 41 -20.65 -8.79 -0.57
C VAL A 41 -21.48 -9.86 -1.26
N LEU A 42 -22.61 -10.24 -0.68
CA LEU A 42 -23.52 -11.22 -1.26
C LEU A 42 -24.53 -10.57 -2.20
N ASP A 43 -24.97 -11.30 -3.21
CA ASP A 43 -26.16 -10.98 -3.98
C ASP A 43 -27.39 -11.14 -3.07
N PRO A 44 -28.23 -10.11 -2.89
CA PRO A 44 -29.36 -10.18 -1.96
C PRO A 44 -30.46 -11.16 -2.42
N ILE A 45 -30.46 -11.60 -3.68
CA ILE A 45 -31.46 -12.49 -4.28
C ILE A 45 -30.94 -13.93 -4.32
N THR A 46 -29.69 -14.15 -4.76
CA THR A 46 -29.14 -15.51 -4.94
C THR A 46 -28.32 -16.01 -3.74
N MET A 47 -27.94 -15.12 -2.81
CA MET A 47 -27.01 -15.40 -1.70
C MET A 47 -25.62 -15.85 -2.14
N GLU A 48 -25.27 -15.67 -3.42
CA GLU A 48 -23.94 -15.96 -3.94
C GLU A 48 -22.99 -14.78 -3.69
N THR A 49 -21.72 -15.05 -3.44
CA THR A 49 -20.70 -14.02 -3.23
C THR A 49 -20.46 -13.22 -4.51
N LEU A 50 -20.84 -11.94 -4.52
CA LEU A 50 -20.58 -11.02 -5.63
C LEU A 50 -19.13 -10.50 -5.59
N TRP A 51 -18.62 -10.16 -4.40
CA TRP A 51 -17.27 -9.60 -4.22
C TRP A 51 -16.63 -10.14 -2.94
N GLU A 52 -15.35 -10.52 -3.02
CA GLU A 52 -14.52 -10.87 -1.87
C GLU A 52 -13.43 -9.79 -1.71
N ILE A 53 -13.52 -8.97 -0.66
CA ILE A 53 -12.45 -8.03 -0.30
C ILE A 53 -11.54 -8.78 0.66
N ARG A 54 -10.43 -9.34 0.17
CA ARG A 54 -9.35 -9.84 1.02
C ARG A 54 -8.47 -8.66 1.39
N ASN A 55 -8.16 -8.46 2.67
CA ASN A 55 -7.07 -7.57 3.10
C ASN A 55 -5.76 -8.40 3.19
N PRO A 56 -4.91 -8.43 2.15
CA PRO A 56 -3.78 -9.35 2.09
C PRO A 56 -2.54 -8.79 2.79
N ASN A 57 -2.66 -7.70 3.55
CA ASN A 57 -1.53 -7.02 4.18
C ASN A 57 -1.43 -7.42 5.66
N PRO A 58 -0.82 -8.58 5.98
CA PRO A 58 -0.60 -8.96 7.37
C PRO A 58 0.30 -7.93 8.04
N ILE A 59 0.05 -7.67 9.33
CA ILE A 59 0.83 -6.69 10.10
C ILE A 59 2.02 -7.42 10.73
N PRO A 60 3.27 -7.09 10.36
CA PRO A 60 4.43 -7.70 10.98
C PRO A 60 4.55 -7.33 12.46
N LEU A 61 4.80 -8.32 13.32
CA LEU A 61 4.94 -8.16 14.77
C LEU A 61 6.37 -8.45 15.23
N LYS A 62 6.98 -9.53 14.71
CA LYS A 62 8.37 -9.88 15.01
C LYS A 62 9.15 -10.23 13.77
N LEU A 63 10.46 -10.01 13.82
CA LEU A 63 11.46 -10.43 12.84
C LEU A 63 12.50 -11.30 13.56
N ASN A 64 12.62 -12.58 13.17
CA ASN A 64 13.59 -13.51 13.76
C ASN A 64 13.54 -13.53 15.30
N ASN A 65 12.33 -13.59 15.87
CA ASN A 65 12.02 -13.52 17.30
C ASN A 65 12.32 -12.18 18.00
N MET A 66 12.72 -11.13 17.28
CA MET A 66 12.83 -9.77 17.79
C MET A 66 11.57 -8.97 17.51
N ASN A 67 11.12 -8.15 18.46
CA ASN A 67 9.98 -7.25 18.24
C ASN A 67 10.31 -6.24 17.13
N ILE A 68 9.33 -5.97 16.27
CA ILE A 68 9.39 -4.88 15.31
C ILE A 68 8.75 -3.67 15.96
N TYR A 69 9.50 -2.58 16.08
CA TYR A 69 9.04 -1.34 16.69
C TYR A 69 8.51 -0.37 15.63
N ALA A 70 7.52 0.45 15.98
CA ALA A 70 7.13 1.59 15.17
C ALA A 70 8.12 2.77 15.34
N ASP A 71 8.16 3.69 14.38
CA ASP A 71 9.06 4.86 14.37
C ASP A 71 8.91 5.78 15.60
N ASN A 72 7.76 5.72 16.29
CA ASN A 72 7.47 6.46 17.51
C ASN A 72 7.74 5.68 18.81
N GLU A 73 8.16 4.42 18.72
CA GLU A 73 8.43 3.54 19.88
C GLU A 73 9.93 3.37 20.16
N VAL A 74 10.79 3.96 19.33
CA VAL A 74 12.25 3.86 19.41
C VAL A 74 12.87 5.14 19.98
N GLU A 75 13.98 4.99 20.70
CA GLU A 75 14.74 6.12 21.25
C GLU A 75 15.53 6.84 20.15
N GLN A 76 16.07 6.07 19.21
CA GLN A 76 16.76 6.58 18.03
C GLN A 76 16.14 5.95 16.79
N ARG A 77 15.70 6.81 15.87
CA ARG A 77 15.09 6.39 14.61
C ARG A 77 16.13 5.83 13.65
N PRO A 78 15.74 4.89 12.76
CA PRO A 78 16.64 4.46 11.72
C PRO A 78 16.97 5.63 10.80
N SER A 79 18.16 5.63 10.20
CA SER A 79 18.50 6.69 9.22
C SER A 79 17.68 6.58 7.91
N ALA A 80 17.03 5.42 7.70
CA ALA A 80 16.02 5.27 6.66
C ALA A 80 14.73 5.96 7.09
N THR A 81 14.32 6.99 6.38
CA THR A 81 12.96 7.52 6.47
C THR A 81 12.12 7.03 5.31
N GLY A 82 10.80 7.07 5.44
CA GLY A 82 9.90 6.75 4.32
C GLY A 82 10.19 7.60 3.08
N GLU A 83 10.56 8.87 3.27
CA GLU A 83 10.95 9.73 2.15
C GLU A 83 12.24 9.26 1.46
N VAL A 84 13.29 8.92 2.23
CA VAL A 84 14.58 8.47 1.70
C VAL A 84 14.40 7.16 0.92
N VAL A 85 13.66 6.20 1.49
CA VAL A 85 13.39 4.91 0.82
C VAL A 85 12.53 5.12 -0.42
N ARG A 86 11.47 5.92 -0.34
CA ARG A 86 10.61 6.25 -1.49
C ARG A 86 11.41 6.86 -2.63
N LYS A 87 12.22 7.90 -2.35
CA LYS A 87 13.05 8.57 -3.37
C LYS A 87 14.00 7.59 -4.05
N TYR A 88 14.68 6.75 -3.27
CA TYR A 88 15.55 5.70 -3.79
C TYR A 88 14.79 4.75 -4.73
N LEU A 89 13.66 4.20 -4.30
CA LEU A 89 12.88 3.25 -5.11
C LEU A 89 12.36 3.89 -6.39
N ILE A 90 11.82 5.10 -6.32
CA ILE A 90 11.34 5.85 -7.49
C ILE A 90 12.46 6.05 -8.52
N GLN A 91 13.67 6.39 -8.08
CA GLN A 91 14.81 6.53 -8.99
C GLN A 91 15.10 5.22 -9.74
N GLN A 92 15.04 4.08 -9.03
CA GLN A 92 15.29 2.77 -9.64
C GLN A 92 14.22 2.37 -10.67
N ILE A 93 12.97 2.79 -10.50
CA ILE A 93 11.86 2.39 -11.38
C ILE A 93 11.49 3.43 -12.45
N SER A 94 11.99 4.66 -12.34
CA SER A 94 11.59 5.81 -13.16
C SER A 94 11.56 5.51 -14.67
N GLY A 95 12.57 4.84 -15.21
CA GLY A 95 12.66 4.50 -16.63
C GLY A 95 11.65 3.45 -17.13
N GLN A 96 10.90 2.79 -16.25
CA GLN A 96 9.88 1.80 -16.61
C GLN A 96 8.51 2.42 -16.83
N VAL A 97 8.24 3.55 -16.18
CA VAL A 97 6.96 4.24 -16.29
C VAL A 97 7.08 5.31 -17.37
N LYS A 98 6.61 4.96 -18.57
CA LYS A 98 6.77 5.79 -19.78
C LYS A 98 5.71 6.88 -19.95
N ALA A 99 4.58 6.74 -19.27
CA ALA A 99 3.46 7.65 -19.41
C ALA A 99 3.61 8.81 -18.42
N ASP A 100 3.42 10.02 -18.91
CA ASP A 100 3.40 11.22 -18.08
C ASP A 100 2.19 11.21 -17.14
N GLY A 101 2.36 11.79 -15.95
CA GLY A 101 1.31 11.95 -14.97
C GLY A 101 1.80 11.96 -13.53
N GLU A 102 0.85 12.07 -12.61
CA GLU A 102 1.09 11.99 -11.17
C GLU A 102 0.81 10.56 -10.70
N TYR A 103 1.74 9.98 -9.97
CA TYR A 103 1.77 8.58 -9.56
C TYR A 103 2.02 8.44 -8.06
N ARG A 104 1.62 7.32 -7.49
CA ARG A 104 1.90 6.93 -6.10
C ARG A 104 2.29 5.46 -6.06
N LEU A 105 3.35 5.16 -5.33
CA LEU A 105 3.72 3.78 -5.00
C LEU A 105 2.92 3.33 -3.79
N MET A 106 2.17 2.24 -3.95
CA MET A 106 1.46 1.60 -2.85
C MET A 106 2.43 0.63 -2.19
N LEU A 107 3.16 1.12 -1.21
CA LEU A 107 4.17 0.38 -0.48
C LEU A 107 3.87 0.48 1.01
N ASP A 108 3.74 -0.67 1.65
CA ASP A 108 3.37 -0.82 3.05
C ASP A 108 4.37 -1.72 3.78
N ASN A 109 4.33 -1.69 5.11
CA ASN A 109 5.08 -2.60 5.97
C ASN A 109 6.59 -2.72 5.64
N ILE A 110 7.26 -1.60 5.33
CA ILE A 110 8.72 -1.63 5.16
C ILE A 110 9.37 -1.81 6.51
N ILE A 111 10.13 -2.89 6.66
CA ILE A 111 10.88 -3.21 7.88
C ILE A 111 12.37 -3.05 7.62
N ILE A 112 13.02 -2.25 8.44
CA ILE A 112 14.46 -2.15 8.55
C ILE A 112 14.91 -3.07 9.68
N SER A 113 15.89 -3.95 9.43
CA SER A 113 16.43 -4.84 10.45
C SER A 113 17.33 -4.13 11.47
N ASP A 114 17.69 -4.85 12.52
CA ASP A 114 18.77 -4.52 13.47
C ASP A 114 20.13 -4.26 12.79
N LYS A 115 20.33 -4.79 11.57
CA LYS A 115 21.52 -4.55 10.74
C LYS A 115 21.33 -3.41 9.74
N GLY A 116 20.18 -2.73 9.76
CA GLY A 116 19.92 -1.59 8.89
C GLY A 116 19.57 -1.93 7.45
N LYS A 117 19.21 -3.18 7.14
CA LYS A 117 18.76 -3.59 5.80
C LYS A 117 17.24 -3.58 5.72
N ILE A 118 16.68 -3.23 4.57
CA ILE A 118 15.27 -3.49 4.29
C ILE A 118 15.12 -5.00 4.13
N VAL A 119 14.30 -5.63 4.99
CA VAL A 119 14.17 -7.10 5.05
C VAL A 119 12.76 -7.59 4.76
N TYR A 120 11.78 -6.69 4.70
CA TYR A 120 10.39 -7.00 4.38
C TYR A 120 9.70 -5.74 3.86
N HIS A 121 8.73 -5.95 2.96
CA HIS A 121 7.85 -4.92 2.43
C HIS A 121 6.62 -5.57 1.78
N ASN A 122 5.53 -4.81 1.66
CA ASN A 122 4.35 -5.18 0.89
C ASN A 122 4.19 -4.19 -0.27
N PHE A 123 4.41 -4.63 -1.49
CA PHE A 123 4.11 -3.83 -2.68
C PHE A 123 2.70 -4.14 -3.20
N ASN A 124 1.81 -3.15 -3.09
CA ASN A 124 0.40 -3.22 -3.45
C ASN A 124 0.10 -2.61 -4.83
N GLY A 125 1.13 -2.19 -5.58
CA GLY A 125 0.99 -1.70 -6.95
C GLY A 125 1.39 -0.23 -7.12
N LEU A 126 1.17 0.25 -8.35
CA LEU A 126 1.36 1.64 -8.73
C LEU A 126 -0.01 2.24 -9.03
N GLU A 127 -0.32 3.39 -8.44
CA GLU A 127 -1.51 4.15 -8.76
C GLU A 127 -1.16 5.37 -9.63
N LYS A 128 -2.01 5.66 -10.61
CA LYS A 128 -1.98 6.91 -11.38
C LYS A 128 -3.16 7.79 -11.00
N LYS A 129 -2.92 9.08 -10.81
CA LYS A 129 -3.97 10.08 -10.63
C LYS A 129 -4.72 10.28 -11.94
N THR A 130 -6.03 10.19 -11.86
CA THR A 130 -6.95 10.42 -12.98
C THR A 130 -7.96 11.49 -12.60
N THR A 131 -8.21 12.43 -13.49
CA THR A 131 -9.28 13.42 -13.32
C THR A 131 -10.52 12.91 -14.04
N ILE A 132 -11.61 12.74 -13.29
CA ILE A 132 -12.92 12.39 -13.84
C ILE A 132 -13.71 13.68 -13.94
N THR A 133 -14.19 13.99 -15.14
CA THR A 133 -15.10 15.10 -15.39
C THR A 133 -16.52 14.57 -15.49
N THR A 134 -17.40 15.02 -14.60
CA THR A 134 -18.83 14.71 -14.66
C THR A 134 -19.61 15.95 -15.08
N ASN A 135 -20.43 15.79 -16.11
CA ASN A 135 -21.37 16.82 -16.55
C ASN A 135 -22.71 16.52 -15.89
N HIS A 136 -23.18 17.43 -15.03
CA HIS A 136 -24.54 17.37 -14.50
C HIS A 136 -25.43 18.24 -15.38
N SER A 137 -26.25 17.59 -16.21
CA SER A 137 -27.36 18.25 -16.90
C SER A 137 -28.60 18.12 -16.02
N ALA A 138 -29.04 19.22 -15.42
CA ALA A 138 -30.39 19.28 -14.84
C ALA A 138 -31.41 19.39 -15.99
N PRO A 139 -32.62 18.80 -15.88
CA PRO A 139 -33.68 19.07 -16.84
C PRO A 139 -34.11 20.54 -16.73
N GLY A 140 -33.91 21.32 -17.80
CA GLY A 140 -34.33 22.72 -17.92
C GLY A 140 -33.18 23.74 -17.81
N ASP A 141 -32.81 24.32 -18.96
CA ASP A 141 -32.08 25.60 -19.21
C ASP A 141 -30.98 26.09 -18.26
N THR A 142 -30.37 25.23 -17.45
CA THR A 142 -29.17 25.57 -16.68
C THR A 142 -27.92 25.07 -17.40
N PRO A 143 -26.86 25.89 -17.56
CA PRO A 143 -25.61 25.42 -18.16
C PRO A 143 -25.09 24.24 -17.35
N ALA A 144 -24.66 23.19 -18.06
CA ALA A 144 -24.17 21.96 -17.44
C ALA A 144 -23.10 22.29 -16.39
N ARG A 145 -23.31 21.87 -15.15
CA ARG A 145 -22.31 22.04 -14.09
C ARG A 145 -21.24 20.98 -14.30
N VAL A 146 -20.04 21.42 -14.67
CA VAL A 146 -18.87 20.56 -14.79
C VAL A 146 -18.26 20.38 -13.40
N SER A 147 -18.22 19.14 -12.90
CA SER A 147 -17.48 18.79 -11.70
C SER A 147 -16.25 17.97 -12.07
N GLN A 148 -15.12 18.27 -11.44
CA GLN A 148 -13.88 17.51 -11.61
C GLN A 148 -13.52 16.85 -10.28
N THR A 149 -13.28 15.54 -10.31
CA THR A 149 -12.82 14.78 -9.14
C THR A 149 -11.56 14.02 -9.49
N ASN A 150 -10.53 14.19 -8.67
CA ASN A 150 -9.30 13.42 -8.79
C ASN A 150 -9.47 12.08 -8.08
N ARG A 151 -9.12 10.99 -8.77
CA ARG A 151 -9.09 9.63 -8.20
C ARG A 151 -7.77 8.95 -8.53
N TRP A 152 -7.25 8.21 -7.57
CA TRP A 152 -6.16 7.26 -7.78
C TRP A 152 -6.74 5.98 -8.38
N LYS A 153 -6.11 5.48 -9.44
CA LYS A 153 -6.46 4.21 -10.07
C LYS A 153 -5.21 3.38 -10.20
N GLU A 154 -5.29 2.10 -9.87
CA GLU A 154 -4.22 1.15 -10.14
C GLU A 154 -3.87 1.18 -11.64
N THR A 155 -2.57 1.14 -11.94
CA THR A 155 -2.09 1.02 -13.31
C THR A 155 -2.32 -0.37 -13.89
N ASP A 156 -1.98 -0.57 -15.17
CA ASP A 156 -2.06 -1.88 -15.81
C ASP A 156 -1.32 -2.97 -15.01
N LYS A 157 -1.94 -4.15 -14.87
CA LYS A 157 -1.41 -5.25 -14.06
C LYS A 157 -0.03 -5.72 -14.53
N LYS A 158 0.29 -5.65 -15.83
CA LYS A 158 1.62 -6.03 -16.34
C LYS A 158 2.68 -5.01 -15.92
N LEU A 159 2.32 -3.72 -15.91
CA LEU A 159 3.21 -2.68 -15.38
C LEU A 159 3.44 -2.89 -13.87
N SER A 160 2.38 -3.10 -13.09
CA SER A 160 2.49 -3.39 -11.65
C SER A 160 3.38 -4.61 -11.38
N ALA A 161 3.19 -5.72 -12.11
CA ALA A 161 4.03 -6.92 -11.94
C ALA A 161 5.50 -6.70 -12.34
N SER A 162 5.75 -5.95 -13.41
CA SER A 162 7.13 -5.58 -13.82
C SER A 162 7.81 -4.72 -12.75
N LEU A 163 7.07 -3.77 -12.17
CA LEU A 163 7.54 -2.90 -11.10
C LEU A 163 7.79 -3.67 -9.81
N ALA A 164 6.95 -4.65 -9.45
CA ALA A 164 7.18 -5.50 -8.28
C ALA A 164 8.58 -6.16 -8.33
N ASN A 165 8.94 -6.76 -9.46
CA ASN A 165 10.25 -7.37 -9.65
C ASN A 165 11.41 -6.36 -9.60
N GLN A 166 11.19 -5.14 -10.09
CA GLN A 166 12.19 -4.06 -10.03
C GLN A 166 12.39 -3.55 -8.61
N ILE A 167 11.29 -3.36 -7.87
CA ILE A 167 11.30 -2.94 -6.47
C ILE A 167 12.01 -3.98 -5.62
N GLU A 168 11.71 -5.26 -5.82
CA GLU A 168 12.40 -6.36 -5.15
C GLU A 168 13.92 -6.29 -5.36
N LYS A 169 14.37 -6.13 -6.60
CA LYS A 169 15.80 -5.97 -6.94
C LYS A 169 16.41 -4.69 -6.37
N ALA A 170 15.65 -3.59 -6.36
CA ALA A 170 16.08 -2.32 -5.80
C ALA A 170 16.27 -2.43 -4.29
N ILE A 171 15.37 -3.13 -3.60
CA ILE A 171 15.45 -3.39 -2.16
C ILE A 171 16.67 -4.24 -1.82
N ASP A 172 16.96 -5.28 -2.61
CA ASP A 172 18.17 -6.10 -2.41
C ASP A 172 19.46 -5.31 -2.54
N LYS A 173 19.45 -4.27 -3.39
CA LYS A 173 20.59 -3.36 -3.62
C LYS A 173 20.56 -2.12 -2.73
N ALA A 174 19.56 -1.96 -1.87
CA ALA A 174 19.42 -0.78 -1.04
C ALA A 174 20.64 -0.63 -0.12
N PRO A 175 21.07 0.62 0.15
CA PRO A 175 22.16 0.87 1.08
C PRO A 175 21.81 0.32 2.47
N THR A 176 22.84 0.04 3.25
CA THR A 176 22.64 -0.25 4.66
C THR A 176 22.44 1.06 5.41
N TYR A 177 21.33 1.16 6.12
CA TYR A 177 20.99 2.32 6.94
C TYR A 177 21.51 2.13 8.36
N LYS A 178 21.64 3.20 9.13
CA LYS A 178 21.74 3.07 10.59
C LYS A 178 20.42 2.49 11.11
N PRO A 179 20.47 1.43 11.94
CA PRO A 179 19.27 0.81 12.51
C PRO A 179 18.62 1.74 13.55
N ALA A 180 17.41 1.38 13.96
CA ALA A 180 16.76 1.99 15.11
C ALA A 180 17.35 1.46 16.41
N MET A 181 17.25 2.23 17.50
CA MET A 181 17.78 1.84 18.80
C MET A 181 16.70 1.91 19.90
N VAL A 182 16.68 0.89 20.75
CA VAL A 182 15.91 0.82 22.00
C VAL A 182 16.85 0.34 23.09
N TYR A 183 16.93 1.04 24.23
CA TYR A 183 17.92 0.78 25.27
C TYR A 183 19.36 0.64 24.74
N ASN A 184 19.72 1.49 23.77
CA ASN A 184 21.00 1.45 23.06
C ASN A 184 21.33 0.11 22.35
N GLN A 185 20.32 -0.72 22.07
CA GLN A 185 20.45 -1.92 21.27
C GLN A 185 19.79 -1.74 19.89
N PRO A 186 20.41 -2.22 18.81
CA PRO A 186 19.79 -2.16 17.50
C PRO A 186 18.58 -3.08 17.42
N VAL A 187 17.46 -2.56 16.92
CA VAL A 187 16.20 -3.31 16.82
C VAL A 187 15.58 -3.16 15.42
N PRO A 188 14.78 -4.16 14.98
CA PRO A 188 13.96 -4.01 13.79
C PRO A 188 12.93 -2.90 13.97
N CYS A 189 12.71 -2.11 12.92
CA CYS A 189 11.80 -0.98 12.93
C CYS A 189 10.96 -0.93 11.65
N GLN A 190 9.66 -0.70 11.80
CA GLN A 190 8.75 -0.42 10.71
C GLN A 190 8.75 1.09 10.39
N LEU A 191 8.86 1.43 9.10
CA LEU A 191 8.79 2.82 8.64
C LEU A 191 7.34 3.31 8.53
N ASP A 192 7.13 4.61 8.79
CA ASP A 192 5.84 5.28 8.57
C ASP A 192 5.45 5.26 7.08
N THR A 193 4.25 4.75 6.79
CA THR A 193 3.69 4.62 5.45
C THR A 193 3.26 5.94 4.83
N LYS A 194 2.98 6.98 5.64
CA LYS A 194 2.56 8.30 5.13
C LYS A 194 3.56 8.89 4.16
N GLU A 195 4.84 8.81 4.49
CA GLU A 195 5.90 9.30 3.62
C GLU A 195 6.12 8.38 2.43
N LEU A 196 6.01 7.06 2.59
CA LEU A 196 6.22 6.10 1.51
C LEU A 196 5.25 6.29 0.34
N GLN A 197 4.04 6.76 0.64
CA GLN A 197 2.93 6.85 -0.29
C GLN A 197 2.69 8.25 -0.85
N ARG A 198 3.62 9.19 -0.62
CA ARG A 198 3.53 10.52 -1.23
C ARG A 198 3.59 10.43 -2.77
N PRO A 199 2.76 11.21 -3.48
CA PRO A 199 2.81 11.27 -4.93
C PRO A 199 4.15 11.74 -5.49
N PHE A 200 4.41 11.37 -6.74
CA PHE A 200 5.51 11.87 -7.56
C PHE A 200 5.03 12.06 -9.00
N THR A 201 5.68 12.96 -9.74
CA THR A 201 5.31 13.23 -11.13
C THR A 201 6.30 12.60 -12.08
N ILE A 202 5.82 12.04 -13.18
CA ILE A 202 6.63 11.64 -14.32
C ILE A 202 6.30 12.58 -15.48
N LYS A 203 7.35 13.15 -16.08
CA LYS A 203 7.25 14.01 -17.26
C LYS A 203 8.41 13.72 -18.21
N GLY A 204 8.11 13.37 -19.46
CA GLY A 204 9.13 12.97 -20.43
C GLY A 204 9.96 11.76 -19.99
N GLY A 205 9.35 10.84 -19.22
CA GLY A 205 10.05 9.67 -18.66
C GLY A 205 11.01 9.97 -17.51
N MET A 206 11.02 11.19 -16.98
CA MET A 206 11.82 11.59 -15.82
C MET A 206 10.94 11.89 -14.62
N VAL A 207 11.45 11.59 -13.42
CA VAL A 207 10.77 11.89 -12.16
C VAL A 207 10.99 13.35 -11.78
N GLN A 208 9.91 14.03 -11.41
CA GLN A 208 9.90 15.38 -10.84
C GLN A 208 9.40 15.32 -9.39
N TYR A 209 10.12 15.99 -8.50
CA TYR A 209 9.82 16.10 -7.06
C TYR A 209 9.19 17.45 -6.73
#